data_AF-J3M6H4-F1
#
_entry.id   AF-J3M6H4-F1
#
_cell.length_a   1.000
_cell.length_b   1.000
_cell.length_c   1.000
_cell.angle_alpha   90.00
_cell.angle_beta   90.00
_cell.angle_gamma   90.00
#
_symmetry.space_group_name_H-M   'P 1'
#
loop_
_entity.id
_entity.type
_entity.pdbx_description
1 polymer ?
#
loop_
_entity_poly.entity_id
_entity_poly.type
_entity_poly.pdbx_seq_one_letter_code
_entity_poly.pdbx_strand_id
1 'polypeptide(L)' 'FPNLARAVLVGHSQGGFSAALAAERFPERLAAVVFLTASMPPHGRHHRGGKREL' A
#
# COMPACT_ATOMS: atom_id res chain seq x y z
N PHE A 1 -12.20 -10.70 17.16
CA PHE A 1 -11.10 -11.14 16.28
C PHE A 1 -9.79 -10.76 16.96
N PRO A 2 -8.95 -11.74 17.33
CA PRO A 2 -7.82 -11.49 18.22
C PRO A 2 -6.80 -10.62 17.48
N ASN A 3 -6.49 -9.48 18.10
CA ASN A 3 -5.29 -8.65 17.98
C ASN A 3 -4.28 -9.18 16.95
N LEU A 4 -4.47 -8.87 15.66
CA LEU A 4 -3.47 -9.18 14.64
C LEU A 4 -2.23 -8.35 14.95
N ALA A 5 -1.26 -8.97 15.61
CA ALA A 5 0.13 -8.58 15.47
C ALA A 5 0.37 -8.37 13.96
N ARG A 6 0.90 -7.19 13.62
CA ARG A 6 1.10 -6.65 12.26
C ARG A 6 1.03 -7.69 11.12
N ALA A 7 0.15 -7.48 10.15
CA ALA A 7 -0.15 -8.44 9.09
C ALA A 7 0.85 -8.41 7.92
N VAL A 8 0.99 -9.53 7.20
CA VAL A 8 1.67 -9.55 5.89
C VAL A 8 0.63 -9.31 4.80
N LEU A 9 0.77 -8.20 4.07
CA LEU A 9 -0.14 -7.84 2.99
C LEU A 9 0.45 -8.25 1.63
N VAL A 10 -0.27 -9.08 0.87
CA VAL A 10 0.18 -9.55 -0.45
C VAL A 10 -0.70 -8.91 -1.54
N GLY A 11 -0.08 -8.13 -2.43
CA GLY A 11 -0.72 -7.64 -3.65
C GLY A 11 -0.42 -8.56 -4.83
N HIS A 12 -1.43 -8.91 -5.63
CA HIS A 12 -1.30 -9.69 -6.86
C HIS A 12 -1.85 -8.92 -8.06
N SER A 13 -1.15 -8.93 -9.21
CA SER A 13 -1.55 -8.20 -10.41
C SER A 13 -1.88 -6.72 -10.09
N GLN A 14 -3.05 -6.20 -10.47
CA GLN A 14 -3.48 -4.83 -10.15
C GLN A 14 -3.57 -4.54 -8.65
N GLY A 15 -3.65 -5.58 -7.80
CA GLY A 15 -3.68 -5.43 -6.34
C GLY A 15 -2.43 -4.78 -5.74
N GLY A 16 -1.33 -4.68 -6.49
CA GLY A 16 -0.12 -3.98 -6.04
C GLY A 16 -0.35 -2.49 -5.74
N PHE A 17 -1.23 -1.79 -6.47
CA PHE A 17 -1.55 -0.39 -6.17
C PHE A 17 -2.23 -0.23 -4.81
N SER A 18 -3.21 -1.09 -4.53
CA SER A 18 -3.90 -1.10 -3.24
C SER A 18 -2.97 -1.50 -2.10
N ALA A 19 -2.08 -2.47 -2.33
CA ALA A 19 -1.09 -2.89 -1.35
C ALA A 19 -0.09 -1.76 -1.02
N ALA A 20 0.42 -1.05 -2.03
CA ALA A 20 1.29 0.09 -1.85
C ALA A 20 0.60 1.22 -1.06
N LEU A 21 -0.65 1.53 -1.40
CA LEU A 21 -1.41 2.57 -0.72
C LEU A 21 -1.77 2.20 0.73
N ALA A 22 -2.02 0.92 1.00
CA ALA A 22 -2.20 0.43 2.36
C ALA A 22 -0.90 0.53 3.17
N ALA A 23 0.25 0.29 2.55
CA ALA A 23 1.57 0.47 3.16
C ALA A 23 1.86 1.92 3.55
N GLU A 24 1.43 2.87 2.72
CA GLU A 24 1.55 4.31 3.01
C GLU A 24 0.60 4.76 4.12
N ARG A 25 -0.64 4.26 4.14
CA ARG A 25 -1.68 4.74 5.06
C ARG A 25 -1.67 4.08 6.43
N PHE A 26 -1.27 2.81 6.52
CA PHE A 26 -1.34 2.03 7.75
C PHE A 26 -0.05 1.22 8.00
N PRO A 27 1.14 1.85 7.98
CA PRO A 27 2.41 1.14 8.15
C PRO A 27 2.50 0.42 9.50
N GLU A 28 1.83 0.93 10.54
CA GLU A 28 1.79 0.34 11.88
C GLU A 28 1.02 -0.98 11.93
N ARG A 29 0.18 -1.26 10.93
CA ARG A 29 -0.63 -2.49 10.84
C ARG A 29 0.05 -3.58 10.03
N LEU A 30 1.18 -3.30 9.39
CA LEU A 30 1.84 -4.21 8.45
C LEU A 30 3.22 -4.64 8.95
N ALA A 31 3.49 -5.94 8.93
CA ALA A 31 4.81 -6.50 9.21
C ALA A 31 5.67 -6.48 7.94
N ALA A 32 5.02 -6.73 6.80
CA ALA A 32 5.63 -6.68 5.47
C ALA A 32 4.55 -6.48 4.40
N VAL A 33 4.98 -6.01 3.23
CA VAL A 33 4.16 -5.98 2.01
C VAL A 33 4.88 -6.76 0.92
N VAL A 34 4.18 -7.71 0.30
CA VAL A 34 4.70 -8.58 -0.77
C VAL A 34 3.96 -8.26 -2.06
N PHE A 35 4.71 -8.07 -3.14
CA PHE A 35 4.18 -7.82 -4.47
C PHE A 35 4.42 -9.06 -5.33
N LEU A 36 3.39 -9.86 -5.55
CA LEU A 36 3.45 -11.07 -6.34
C LEU A 36 2.90 -10.79 -7.74
N THR A 37 3.77 -10.78 -8.76
CA THR A 37 3.38 -10.48 -10.16
C THR A 37 2.48 -9.23 -10.25
N ALA A 38 2.78 -8.22 -9.44
CA ALA A 38 1.88 -7.11 -9.17
C ALA A 38 2.34 -5.77 -9.77
N SER A 39 1.39 -4.93 -10.14
CA SER A 39 1.59 -3.56 -10.61
C SER A 39 1.99 -2.66 -9.44
N MET A 40 3.17 -2.04 -9.51
CA MET A 40 3.64 -1.08 -8.51
C MET A 40 3.46 0.37 -8.98
N PRO A 41 3.14 1.32 -8.08
CA PRO A 41 3.18 2.73 -8.40
C PRO A 41 4.63 3.18 -8.69
N PRO A 42 4.83 4.19 -9.56
CA PRO A 42 6.15 4.73 -9.83
C PRO A 42 6.79 5.33 -8.57
N HIS A 43 8.07 5.03 -8.35
CA HIS A 43 8.84 5.53 -7.21
C HIS A 43 8.90 7.08 -7.23
N GLY A 44 8.84 7.70 -6.05
CA GLY A 44 9.02 9.15 -5.90
C GLY A 44 7.78 10.02 -6.09
N ARG A 45 6.59 9.44 -6.27
CA ARG A 45 5.34 10.21 -6.25
C ARG A 45 4.52 9.92 -5.00
N HIS A 46 4.58 10.84 -4.04
CA HIS A 46 3.50 10.96 -3.06
C HIS A 46 2.20 11.11 -3.84
N HIS A 47 1.24 10.20 -3.63
CA HIS A 47 -0.14 10.40 -4.09
C HIS A 47 -0.80 11.47 -3.20
N ARG A 48 -0.27 12.69 -3.24
CA ARG A 48 -0.87 13.84 -2.59
C ARG A 48 -2.16 14.08 -3.36
N GLY A 49 -3.29 13.79 -2.72
CA GLY A 49 -4.61 14.21 -3.19
C GLY A 49 -4.56 15.72 -3.41
N GLY A 50 -4.28 16.12 -4.65
CA GLY A 50 -4.12 17.51 -5.02
C GLY A 50 -5.49 18.13 -5.14
N LYS A 51 -5.91 18.87 -4.10
CA LYS A 51 -6.68 20.09 -4.35
C LYS A 51 -5.84 20.91 -5.33
N ARG A 52 -6.31 21.02 -6.58
CA ARG A 52 -5.83 22.03 -7.51
C ARG A 52 -6.44 23.34 -7.01
N GLU A 53 -5.63 24.15 -6.34
CA GLU A 53 -5.95 25.56 -6.17
C GLU A 53 -5.42 26.25 -7.44
N LEU A 54 -6.37 26.72 -8.24
CA LEU A 54 -6.16 27.68 -9.33
C LEU A 54 -6.33 29.08 -8.73
#